data_AF-A0A2J4QZ49-F1
#
_entry.id   AF-A0A2J4QZ49-F1
#
_cell.length_a   1.000
_cell.length_b   1.000
_cell.length_c   1.000
_cell.angle_alpha   90.00
_cell.angle_beta   90.00
_cell.angle_gamma   90.00
#
_symmetry.space_group_name_H-M   'P 1'
#
loop_
_entity.id
_entity.type
_entity.pdbx_description
1 polymer ?
#
loop_
_entity_poly.entity_id
_entity_poly.type
_entity_poly.pdbx_seq_one_letter_code
_entity_poly.pdbx_strand_id
1 'polypeptide(L)' 'MKRIALFFCFILSFAAHANNIIVNGTRFIYPGNEKEITVQLSNTADRPALAQAWLDNGNADATPDTIT' A
#
# COMPACT_ATOMS: atom_id res chain seq x y z
N MET A 1 24.50 26.82 13.16
CA MET A 1 23.87 25.61 13.75
C MET A 1 22.67 25.11 12.94
N LYS A 2 21.61 25.92 12.71
CA LYS A 2 20.42 25.49 11.92
C LYS A 2 20.73 24.97 10.51
N ARG A 3 21.68 25.61 9.80
CA ARG A 3 22.12 25.19 8.45
C ARG A 3 22.85 23.84 8.43
N ILE A 4 23.59 23.53 9.50
CA ILE A 4 24.30 22.26 9.65
C ILE A 4 23.29 21.13 9.94
N ALA A 5 22.30 21.40 10.79
CA ALA A 5 21.22 20.45 11.07
C ALA A 5 20.39 20.14 9.82
N LEU A 6 20.04 21.16 9.02
CA LEU A 6 19.32 20.96 7.75
C LEU A 6 20.12 20.14 6.73
N PHE A 7 21.44 20.36 6.65
CA PHE A 7 22.34 19.58 5.79
C PHE A 7 22.38 18.10 6.20
N PHE A 8 22.44 17.80 7.50
CA PHE A 8 22.38 16.43 8.00
C PHE A 8 21.03 15.74 7.76
N CYS A 9 19.90 16.45 7.92
CA CYS A 9 18.59 15.90 7.58
C CYS A 9 18.48 15.52 6.10
N PHE A 10 19.07 16.33 5.20
CA PHE A 10 19.06 16.04 3.77
C PHE A 10 19.90 14.80 3.42
N ILE A 11 21.05 14.60 4.08
CA ILE A 11 21.90 13.41 3.87
C ILE A 11 21.26 12.12 4.39
N LEU A 12 20.46 12.20 5.46
CA LEU A 12 19.79 11.03 6.07
C LEU A 12 18.45 10.68 5.40
N SER A 13 18.12 11.29 4.27
CA SER A 13 16.90 11.01 3.52
C SER A 13 17.06 9.69 2.75
N PHE A 14 16.61 8.57 3.30
CA PHE A 14 16.54 7.31 2.57
C PHE A 14 15.39 7.34 1.57
N ALA A 15 15.63 6.89 0.33
CA ALA A 15 14.57 6.69 -0.64
C ALA A 15 13.63 5.58 -0.14
N ALA A 16 12.34 5.89 0.00
CA ALA A 16 11.33 4.88 0.29
C ALA A 16 11.15 3.97 -0.93
N HIS A 17 11.67 2.74 -0.86
CA HIS A 17 11.51 1.73 -1.91
C HIS A 17 10.16 1.00 -1.75
N ALA A 18 9.06 1.72 -2.00
CA ALA A 18 7.69 1.23 -1.88
C ALA A 18 7.06 0.81 -3.24
N ASN A 19 7.84 0.23 -4.15
CA ASN A 19 7.41 -0.05 -5.53
C ASN A 19 7.62 -1.52 -5.92
N ASN A 20 6.85 -2.43 -5.33
CA ASN A 20 7.09 -3.87 -5.52
C ASN A 20 5.86 -4.77 -5.49
N ILE A 21 4.74 -4.36 -4.88
CA ILE A 21 3.49 -5.13 -4.94
C ILE A 21 2.67 -4.65 -6.13
N ILE A 22 2.43 -5.55 -7.08
CA ILE A 22 1.57 -5.32 -8.24
C ILE A 22 0.21 -5.97 -7.98
N VAL A 23 -0.85 -5.20 -8.16
CA VAL A 23 -2.25 -5.68 -8.17
C VAL A 23 -2.68 -5.82 -9.62
N ASN A 24 -3.13 -7.01 -10.04
CA ASN A 24 -3.49 -7.25 -11.43
C ASN A 24 -4.90 -6.74 -11.77
N GLY A 25 -5.00 -5.42 -12.00
CA GLY A 25 -6.24 -4.73 -12.34
C GLY A 25 -6.43 -3.45 -11.52
N THR A 26 -7.29 -2.55 -12.02
CA THR A 26 -7.68 -1.32 -11.31
C THR A 26 -9.11 -1.37 -10.76
N ARG A 27 -9.86 -2.42 -11.11
CA ARG A 27 -11.23 -2.67 -10.68
C ARG A 27 -11.49 -4.17 -10.62
N PHE A 28 -12.15 -4.60 -9.55
CA PHE A 28 -12.58 -5.97 -9.33
C PHE A 28 -14.10 -5.94 -9.12
N ILE A 29 -14.85 -6.64 -9.97
CA ILE A 29 -16.31 -6.70 -9.91
C ILE A 29 -16.69 -8.04 -9.29
N TYR A 30 -17.41 -8.02 -8.17
CA TYR A 30 -17.97 -9.20 -7.51
C TYR A 30 -19.35 -9.52 -8.10
N PRO A 31 -19.52 -10.62 -8.86
CA PRO A 31 -20.83 -11.01 -9.36
C PRO A 31 -21.71 -11.53 -8.22
N GLY A 32 -22.98 -11.13 -8.18
CA GLY A 32 -23.87 -11.42 -7.04
C GLY A 32 -24.21 -12.91 -6.81
N ASN A 33 -23.91 -13.79 -7.78
CA ASN A 33 -24.12 -15.23 -7.68
C ASN A 33 -22.84 -16.02 -7.35
N GLU A 34 -21.69 -15.34 -7.24
CA GLU A 34 -20.42 -15.96 -6.86
C GLU A 34 -20.23 -15.86 -5.35
N LYS A 35 -19.43 -16.77 -4.80
CA LYS A 35 -19.09 -16.75 -3.36
C LYS A 35 -17.88 -15.87 -3.07
N GLU A 36 -16.93 -15.83 -3.99
CA GLU A 36 -15.68 -15.11 -3.86
C GLU A 36 -15.17 -14.65 -5.22
N ILE A 37 -14.29 -13.67 -5.19
CA ILE A 37 -13.43 -13.31 -6.33
C ILE A 37 -11.99 -13.34 -5.87
N THR A 38 -11.08 -13.66 -6.78
CA THR A 38 -9.64 -13.69 -6.48
C THR A 38 -8.99 -12.39 -6.93
N VAL A 39 -8.36 -11.69 -5.99
CA VAL A 39 -7.49 -10.55 -6.28
C VAL A 39 -6.03 -11.04 -6.22
N GLN A 40 -5.34 -11.00 -7.36
CA GLN A 40 -3.96 -11.44 -7.42
C GLN A 40 -2.99 -10.31 -7.08
N LEU A 41 -2.12 -10.58 -6.10
CA LEU A 41 -1.00 -9.74 -5.71
C LEU A 41 0.32 -10.41 -6.09
N SER A 42 1.26 -9.67 -6.67
CA SER A 42 2.59 -10.16 -7.00
C SER A 42 3.65 -9.26 -6.39
N ASN A 43 4.60 -9.83 -5.64
CA ASN A 43 5.78 -9.13 -5.20
C ASN A 43 6.90 -9.36 -6.22
N THR A 44 7.28 -8.32 -6.95
CA THR A 44 8.35 -8.39 -7.97
C THR A 44 9.73 -7.98 -7.42
N ALA A 45 9.85 -7.77 -6.11
CA ALA A 45 11.13 -7.52 -5.47
C ALA A 45 11.95 -8.81 -5.32
N ASP A 46 13.25 -8.61 -5.11
CA ASP A 46 14.19 -9.62 -4.62
C ASP A 46 14.16 -9.79 -3.08
N ARG A 47 13.15 -9.24 -2.41
CA ARG A 47 13.01 -9.26 -0.93
C ARG A 47 11.54 -9.52 -0.51
N PRO A 48 11.29 -10.10 0.67
CA PRO A 48 9.93 -10.27 1.19
C PRO A 48 9.19 -8.95 1.37
N ALA A 49 7.86 -8.97 1.27
CA ALA A 49 6.99 -7.83 1.49
C ALA A 49 5.80 -8.21 2.38
N LEU A 50 5.33 -7.25 3.18
CA LEU A 50 4.09 -7.36 3.94
C LEU A 50 2.97 -6.64 3.16
N ALA A 51 1.89 -7.35 2.90
CA ALA A 51 0.67 -6.79 2.31
C ALA A 51 -0.47 -6.84 3.34
N GLN A 52 -1.22 -5.76 3.44
CA GLN A 52 -2.46 -5.69 4.24
C GLN A 52 -3.54 -5.07 3.36
N ALA A 53 -4.74 -5.61 3.42
CA ALA A 53 -5.89 -5.13 2.66
C ALA A 53 -7.12 -5.08 3.58
N TRP A 54 -7.98 -4.09 3.35
CA TRP A 54 -9.26 -3.91 4.03
C TRP A 54 -10.30 -3.44 3.03
N LEU A 55 -11.58 -3.63 3.36
CA LEU A 55 -12.70 -3.05 2.63
C LEU A 55 -13.15 -1.80 3.40
N ASP A 56 -13.46 -0.72 2.68
CA ASP A 56 -14.03 0.51 3.23
C ASP A 56 -15.44 0.79 2.68
N ASN A 57 -16.13 1.76 3.26
CA ASN A 57 -17.48 2.15 2.90
C ASN A 57 -17.53 3.34 1.90
N GLY A 58 -16.47 3.54 1.11
CA GLY A 58 -16.32 4.65 0.17
C GLY A 58 -15.54 5.85 0.71
N ASN A 59 -14.88 5.71 1.86
CA ASN A 59 -14.02 6.75 2.44
C ASN A 59 -12.55 6.31 2.35
N ALA A 60 -11.80 6.91 1.41
CA ALA A 60 -10.40 6.58 1.16
C ALA A 60 -9.45 6.93 2.33
N ASP A 61 -9.87 7.82 3.24
CA ASP A 61 -9.06 8.25 4.39
C ASP A 61 -9.31 7.39 5.64
N ALA A 62 -10.28 6.46 5.60
CA ALA A 62 -10.59 5.59 6.74
C ALA A 62 -9.46 4.57 6.95
N THR A 63 -8.98 4.47 8.18
CA THR A 63 -8.04 3.42 8.58
C THR A 63 -8.80 2.15 9.00
N PRO A 64 -8.20 0.95 8.87
CA PRO A 64 -8.88 -0.32 9.17
C PRO A 64 -9.58 -0.38 10.54
N ASP A 65 -9.02 0.27 11.55
CA ASP A 65 -9.53 0.33 12.93
C ASP A 65 -10.78 1.21 13.09
N THR A 66 -11.11 2.00 12.07
CA THR A 66 -12.26 2.93 12.07
C THR A 66 -13.43 2.44 11.22
N ILE A 67 -13.29 1.33 10.49
CA ILE A 67 -14.31 0.78 9.60
C ILE A 67 -15.25 -0.12 10.42
N THR A 68 -16.56 0.11 10.30
CA THR A 68 -17.64 -0.62 10.99
C THR A 68 -18.56 -1.32 10.01
#